data_AF-R5ICH6-F1
#
_entry.id   AF-R5ICH6-F1
#
_cell.length_a   1.000
_cell.length_b   1.000
_cell.length_c   1.000
_cell.angle_alpha   90.00
_cell.angle_beta   90.00
_cell.angle_gamma   90.00
#
_symmetry.space_group_name_H-M   'P 1'
#
loop_
_entity.id
_entity.type
_entity.pdbx_description
1 polymer ?
#
loop_
_entity_poly.entity_id
_entity_poly.type
_entity_poly.pdbx_seq_one_letter_code
_entity_poly.pdbx_strand_id
1 'polypeptide(L)'
;MTDSIERVGLIISEKLKSPVRCKFGENTADFRSVSTIGEAHDVCQIAGDGQDMEIGFNCRYLLDALRAIPDAECSLELINGLSPIVMNPCDGSERYSYMVLPVRLKAGE
;
A
#
# COMPACT_ATOMS: atom_id res chain seq x y z
N MET A 1 7.25 5.68 -1.77
CA MET A 1 6.26 4.67 -1.32
C MET A 1 6.89 3.32 -1.05
N THR A 2 7.58 2.70 -2.02
CA THR A 2 8.24 1.38 -1.87
C THR A 2 9.08 1.29 -0.60
N ASP A 3 10.00 2.22 -0.38
CA ASP A 3 10.88 2.19 0.81
C ASP A 3 10.12 2.28 2.15
N SER A 4 9.01 3.02 2.19
CA SER A 4 8.19 3.11 3.42
C SER A 4 7.51 1.78 3.72
N ILE A 5 6.98 1.12 2.70
CA ILE A 5 6.36 -0.21 2.86
C ILE A 5 7.44 -1.26 3.19
N GLU A 6 8.65 -1.15 2.63
CA GLU A 6 9.78 -2.02 3.01
C GLU A 6 10.14 -1.87 4.48
N ARG A 7 10.25 -0.63 4.99
CA ARG A 7 10.53 -0.36 6.41
C ARG A 7 9.43 -0.88 7.32
N VAL A 8 8.16 -0.64 6.99
CA VAL A 8 7.03 -1.18 7.76
C VAL A 8 6.96 -2.70 7.67
N GLY A 9 7.38 -3.29 6.55
CA GLY A 9 7.44 -4.72 6.33
C GLY A 9 8.47 -5.46 7.18
N LEU A 10 9.48 -4.78 7.73
CA LEU A 10 10.56 -5.40 8.53
C LEU A 10 10.06 -6.13 9.77
N ILE A 11 8.92 -5.71 10.31
CA ILE A 11 8.32 -6.35 11.49
C ILE A 11 7.38 -7.52 11.15
N ILE A 12 7.10 -7.76 9.87
CA ILE A 12 6.16 -8.78 9.41
C ILE A 12 6.91 -10.10 9.23
N SER A 13 6.50 -11.13 9.97
CA SER A 13 7.07 -12.47 9.83
C SER A 13 6.39 -13.26 8.71
N GLU A 14 7.15 -14.08 7.98
CA GLU A 14 6.58 -15.03 7.02
C GLU A 14 5.58 -16.02 7.66
N LYS A 15 5.76 -16.33 8.95
CA LYS A 15 4.89 -17.26 9.70
C LYS A 15 3.59 -16.59 10.17
N LEU A 16 3.62 -15.29 10.42
CA LEU A 16 2.50 -14.49 10.93
C LEU A 16 2.28 -13.31 9.99
N LYS A 17 1.44 -13.54 8.97
CA LYS A 17 1.11 -12.52 7.97
C LYS A 17 0.22 -11.44 8.59
N SER A 18 0.82 -10.37 9.08
CA SER A 18 0.11 -9.14 9.42
C SER A 18 -0.13 -8.31 8.15
N PRO A 19 -1.32 -7.72 7.97
CA PRO A 19 -1.54 -6.74 6.92
C PRO A 19 -0.74 -5.47 7.18
N VAL A 20 -0.42 -4.75 6.10
CA VAL A 20 -0.05 -3.34 6.18
C VAL A 20 -1.36 -2.57 6.01
N ARG A 21 -1.70 -1.77 7.02
CA ARG A 21 -2.78 -0.80 6.96
C ARG A 21 -2.24 0.42 6.24
N CYS A 22 -2.82 0.75 5.10
CA CYS A 22 -2.50 1.92 4.31
C CYS A 22 -3.62 2.93 4.48
N LYS A 23 -3.28 4.17 4.86
CA LYS A 23 -4.21 5.29 4.85
C LYS A 23 -3.72 6.33 3.83
N PHE A 24 -4.54 6.60 2.83
CA PHE A 24 -4.26 7.58 1.79
C PHE A 24 -5.02 8.86 2.12
N GLY A 25 -4.30 9.94 2.40
CA GLY A 25 -4.87 11.26 2.69
C GLY A 25 -4.51 12.28 1.62
N GLU A 26 -4.66 13.56 1.97
CA GLU A 26 -4.20 14.66 1.12
C GLU A 26 -2.67 14.68 1.08
N ASN A 27 -2.10 14.46 -0.10
CA ASN A 27 -0.66 14.45 -0.40
C ASN A 27 0.21 13.51 0.45
N THR A 28 -0.41 12.61 1.22
CA THR A 28 0.29 11.73 2.14
C THR A 28 -0.27 10.30 2.08
N ALA A 29 0.62 9.32 2.21
CA ALA A 29 0.27 7.93 2.43
C ALA A 29 0.94 7.46 3.73
N ASP A 30 0.11 7.00 4.66
CA ASP A 30 0.51 6.46 5.96
C ASP A 30 0.45 4.93 5.91
N PHE A 31 1.50 4.28 6.42
CA PHE A 31 1.63 2.84 6.47
C PHE A 31 1.87 2.40 7.91
N ARG A 32 1.01 1.51 8.40
CA ARG A 32 1.10 0.95 9.75
C ARG A 32 1.00 -0.55 9.71
N SER A 33 1.78 -1.24 10.54
CA SER A 33 1.60 -2.67 10.79
C SER A 33 1.85 -2.99 12.25
N VAL A 34 1.11 -3.97 12.76
CA VAL A 34 1.23 -4.48 14.12
C VAL A 34 1.51 -5.97 14.03
N SER A 35 2.53 -6.41 14.76
CA SER A 35 3.01 -7.79 14.77
C SER A 35 3.34 -8.24 16.20
N THR A 36 3.71 -9.50 16.38
CA THR A 36 4.14 -10.01 17.69
C THR A 36 5.45 -9.40 18.20
N ILE A 37 6.25 -8.78 17.33
CA ILE A 37 7.52 -8.16 17.69
C ILE A 37 7.43 -6.64 17.88
N GLY A 38 6.25 -6.05 17.63
CA GLY A 38 6.01 -4.63 17.83
C GLY A 38 5.17 -4.00 16.71
N GLU A 39 5.20 -2.68 16.69
CA GLU A 39 4.52 -1.81 15.73
C GLU A 39 5.54 -1.09 14.85
N ALA A 40 5.21 -0.93 13.57
CA ALA A 40 5.95 -0.09 12.64
C ALA A 40 5.01 0.89 11.97
N HIS A 41 5.50 2.11 11.78
CA HIS A 41 4.77 3.23 11.20
C HIS A 41 5.71 4.05 10.34
N ASP A 42 5.24 4.43 9.15
CA ASP A 42 5.97 5.31 8.24
C ASP A 42 4.99 6.09 7.37
N VAL A 43 5.40 7.27 6.92
CA VAL A 43 4.61 8.17 6.09
C VAL A 43 5.45 8.62 4.91
N CYS A 44 4.88 8.57 3.70
CA CYS A 44 5.49 9.17 2.52
C CYS A 44 4.58 10.18 1.84
N GLN A 45 5.20 11.06 1.04
CA GLN A 45 4.47 11.99 0.19
C GLN A 45 3.91 11.25 -1.02
N ILE A 46 2.71 11.65 -1.43
CA ILE A 46 2.07 11.28 -2.69
C ILE A 46 1.47 12.55 -3.31
N ALA A 47 1.05 12.49 -4.57
CA ALA A 47 0.28 13.57 -5.18
C ALA A 47 -1.20 13.18 -5.24
N GLY A 48 -2.08 14.09 -4.82
CA GLY A 48 -3.53 13.92 -4.93
C GLY A 48 -4.26 13.75 -3.59
N ASP A 49 -5.55 13.46 -3.69
CA ASP A 49 -6.45 13.27 -2.56
C ASP A 49 -6.87 11.80 -2.46
N GLY A 50 -6.35 11.10 -1.44
CA GLY A 50 -6.71 9.74 -1.12
C GLY A 50 -8.07 9.57 -0.44
N GLN A 51 -8.83 10.66 -0.22
CA GLN A 51 -10.14 10.70 0.44
C GLN A 51 -10.16 10.08 1.84
N ASP A 52 -9.04 10.21 2.57
CA ASP A 52 -8.82 9.55 3.87
C ASP A 52 -9.08 8.03 3.82
N MET A 53 -8.93 7.41 2.65
CA MET A 53 -9.23 6.00 2.42
C MET A 53 -8.28 5.12 3.21
N GLU A 54 -8.86 4.16 3.94
CA GLU A 54 -8.12 3.13 4.65
C GLU A 54 -8.32 1.76 4.01
N ILE A 55 -7.23 1.05 3.77
CA ILE A 55 -7.23 -0.24 3.10
C ILE A 55 -6.06 -1.10 3.58
N GLY A 56 -6.31 -2.41 3.72
CA GLY A 56 -5.30 -3.37 4.17
C GLY A 56 -4.72 -4.16 3.01
N PHE A 57 -3.40 -4.34 2.98
CA PHE A 57 -2.74 -5.18 1.98
C PHE A 57 -1.80 -6.22 2.59
N ASN A 58 -1.60 -7.30 1.84
CA ASN A 58 -0.43 -8.15 2.07
C ASN A 58 0.83 -7.38 1.64
N CYS A 59 1.75 -7.15 2.57
CA CYS A 59 2.98 -6.39 2.34
C CYS A 59 3.78 -6.90 1.13
N ARG A 60 3.95 -8.23 1.02
CA ARG A 60 4.73 -8.87 -0.05
C ARG A 60 4.14 -8.55 -1.41
N TYR A 61 2.82 -8.70 -1.58
CA TYR A 61 2.15 -8.48 -2.86
C TYR A 61 2.16 -7.01 -3.27
N LEU A 62 1.99 -6.10 -2.31
CA LEU A 62 2.08 -4.67 -2.59
C LEU A 62 3.50 -4.27 -3.02
N LEU A 63 4.53 -4.74 -2.32
CA LEU A 63 5.93 -4.50 -2.68
C LEU A 63 6.32 -5.11 -4.03
N ASP A 64 5.89 -6.34 -4.31
CA ASP A 64 6.18 -6.99 -5.58
C ASP A 64 5.55 -6.25 -6.76
N ALA A 65 4.31 -5.77 -6.59
CA ALA A 65 3.65 -4.96 -7.61
C ALA A 65 4.37 -3.62 -7.82
N LEU A 66 4.70 -2.90 -6.75
CA LEU A 66 5.41 -1.62 -6.84
C LEU A 66 6.81 -1.76 -7.48
N ARG A 67 7.53 -2.84 -7.18
CA ARG A 67 8.86 -3.11 -7.77
C ARG A 67 8.80 -3.59 -9.21
N ALA A 68 7.67 -4.13 -9.66
CA ALA A 68 7.48 -4.55 -11.04
C ALA A 68 7.22 -3.37 -11.99
N ILE A 69 6.82 -2.22 -11.44
CA ILE A 69 6.57 -1.00 -12.21
C ILE A 69 7.89 -0.48 -12.79
N PRO A 70 8.00 -0.31 -14.12
CA PRO A 70 9.23 0.15 -14.77
C PRO A 70 9.46 1.66 -14.64
N ASP A 71 8.42 2.41 -14.28
CA ASP A 71 8.43 3.87 -14.21
C ASP A 71 8.77 4.36 -12.78
N ALA A 72 9.37 5.54 -12.68
CA ALA A 72 9.72 6.13 -11.38
C ALA A 72 8.49 6.52 -10.55
N GLU A 73 7.38 6.81 -11.22
CA GLU A 73 6.10 7.19 -10.63
C GLU A 73 4.95 6.43 -11.33
N CYS A 74 3.88 6.16 -10.59
CA CYS A 74 2.66 5.56 -11.11
C CYS A 74 1.43 6.21 -10.47
N SER A 75 0.28 6.12 -11.14
CA SER A 75 -1.00 6.52 -10.57
C SER A 75 -1.61 5.36 -9.77
N LEU A 76 -2.25 5.71 -8.66
CA LEU A 76 -2.99 4.78 -7.82
C LEU A 76 -4.49 5.06 -7.95
N GLU A 77 -5.24 4.09 -8.43
CA GLU A 77 -6.69 4.17 -8.49
C GLU A 77 -7.31 3.49 -7.27
N LEU A 78 -7.99 4.30 -6.46
CA LEU A 78 -8.67 3.90 -5.22
C LEU A 78 -10.17 4.02 -5.43
N ILE A 79 -10.92 2.97 -5.09
CA ILE A 79 -12.40 2.97 -5.18
C ILE A 79 -13.03 2.94 -3.79
N ASN A 80 -12.67 1.94 -2.98
CA ASN A 80 -13.07 1.80 -1.58
C ASN A 80 -12.10 0.84 -0.86
N GLY A 81 -12.21 0.75 0.47
CA GLY A 81 -11.32 -0.07 1.32
C GLY A 81 -11.40 -1.60 1.12
N LEU A 82 -12.25 -2.09 0.22
CA LEU A 82 -12.41 -3.50 -0.13
C LEU A 82 -12.20 -3.79 -1.63
N SER A 83 -12.07 -2.76 -2.45
CA SER A 83 -11.78 -2.89 -3.88
C SER A 83 -10.28 -3.03 -4.12
N PRO A 84 -9.86 -3.71 -5.19
CA PRO A 84 -8.46 -3.75 -5.59
C PRO A 84 -7.92 -2.34 -5.82
N ILE A 85 -6.64 -2.14 -5.47
CA ILE A 85 -5.88 -0.98 -5.96
C ILE A 85 -5.32 -1.31 -7.33
N VAL A 86 -5.45 -0.38 -8.26
CA VAL A 86 -4.89 -0.50 -9.61
C VAL A 86 -3.77 0.54 -9.76
N MET A 87 -2.64 0.09 -10.28
CA MET A 87 -1.44 0.88 -10.55
C MET A 87 -1.22 0.99 -12.04
N ASN A 88 -1.31 2.22 -12.56
CA ASN A 88 -1.20 2.53 -13.99
C ASN A 88 -0.08 3.55 -14.24
N PRO A 89 0.40 3.71 -15.49
CA PRO A 89 1.30 4.80 -15.86
C PRO A 89 0.67 6.18 -15.62
N CYS A 90 1.46 7.14 -15.12
CA CYS A 90 1.00 8.53 -14.95
C CYS A 90 0.72 9.25 -16.27
N ASP A 91 1.32 8.79 -17.37
CA ASP A 91 1.17 9.40 -18.71
C ASP A 91 -0.12 8.97 -19.43
N GLY A 92 -0.98 8.17 -18.78
CA GLY A 92 -2.23 7.67 -19.36
C GLY A 92 -2.03 6.60 -20.44
N SER A 93 -0.82 6.11 -20.63
CA SER A 93 -0.58 4.98 -21.52
C SER A 93 -1.07 3.66 -20.91
N GLU A 94 -1.45 2.71 -21.76
CA GLU A 94 -1.87 1.37 -21.33
C GLU A 94 -0.71 0.35 -21.39
N ARG A 95 0.53 0.82 -21.15
CA ARG A 95 1.72 -0.05 -21.24
C ARG A 95 1.73 -1.18 -20.22
N TYR A 96 1.17 -0.93 -19.04
CA TYR A 96 1.00 -1.90 -17.98
C TYR A 96 -0.21 -1.53 -17.12
N SER A 97 -0.71 -2.51 -16.38
CA SER A 97 -1.64 -2.29 -15.27
C SER A 97 -1.39 -3.38 -14.24
N TYR A 98 -1.08 -2.99 -13.00
CA TYR A 98 -0.87 -3.91 -11.89
C TYR A 98 -2.02 -3.78 -10.90
N MET A 99 -2.49 -4.91 -10.37
CA MET A 99 -3.60 -4.93 -9.44
C MET A 99 -3.26 -5.75 -8.20
N VAL A 100 -3.58 -5.20 -7.03
CA VAL A 100 -3.42 -5.89 -5.74
C VAL A 100 -4.75 -5.89 -5.01
N LEU A 101 -5.20 -7.09 -4.60
CA LEU A 101 -6.43 -7.25 -3.85
C LEU A 101 -6.20 -6.91 -2.37
N PRO A 102 -7.14 -6.21 -1.71
CA PRO A 102 -7.03 -5.95 -0.29
C PRO A 102 -7.31 -7.18 0.54
N VAL A 103 -6.87 -7.10 1.79
CA VAL A 103 -7.23 -8.02 2.86
C VAL A 103 -8.10 -7.29 3.87
N ARG A 104 -8.99 -8.03 4.53
CA ARG A 104 -9.84 -7.45 5.57
C ARG A 104 -8.99 -7.05 6.76
N LEU A 105 -9.08 -5.79 7.15
CA LEU A 105 -8.53 -5.30 8.41
C LEU A 105 -9.42 -5.79 9.55
N LYS A 106 -8.80 -6.20 10.67
CA LYS A 106 -9.55 -6.46 11.89
C LYS A 106 -9.97 -5.13 12.51
N ALA A 107 -11.18 -5.07 13.04
CA ALA A 107 -11.63 -3.91 13.79
C ALA A 107 -10.87 -3.84 15.12
N GLY A 108 -10.19 -2.73 15.39
CA GLY A 108 -9.59 -2.44 16.71
C GLY A 108 -8.09 -2.69 16.90
N GLU A 109 -7.28 -2.71 15.83
CA GLU A 109 -5.80 -2.66 15.89
C GLU A 109 -5.25 -1.38 15.26
#